data_AF-A0AA52ANC5-F1
#
_entry.id   AF-A0AA52ANC5-F1
#
_cell.length_a   1.000
_cell.length_b   1.000
_cell.length_c   1.000
_cell.angle_alpha   90.00
_cell.angle_beta   90.00
_cell.angle_gamma   90.00
#
_symmetry.space_group_name_H-M   'P 1'
#
loop_
_entity.id
_entity.type
_entity.pdbx_description
1 polymer ?
#
loop_
_entity_poly.entity_id
_entity_poly.type
_entity_poly.pdbx_seq_one_letter_code
_entity_poly.pdbx_strand_id
1 'polypeptide(L)'
;MTDIHGIDELMIPVRPDQLDPGAVIAQSLDNQWVSAQLTEEMIRAGKSLRQVADQRNTQVRAEYFRGLINAEQVVVNRAFFYNNRAISQDLIEGGEAREAHRKLLTSGALVPYLIAERHPAEQPASYLHVDAAGYAAWRDTFEQMSATDRVRCVRMSWDDQENRDRTRARLFRPFAAKVQGLTALDLDLLAGQVGVPAEEYGAFRRRLGELVSFSNDLNVRGESVVRNVLYEEFVTVPGSNVADGEYDGSKPFAAQIKQLLDLLYSVNLADALGRYPLTPQGSLRRLVLQEVRDVRDDPEVVRDPEALFLFLQKQAFGVVQDHLTPSNVDGLTLGDVWSLRQSGDWNAYIRAFGALSADPLAFHEHVGRVFDRYVQLNRTIVKLAAARRQRVGSSRWSPVIEVVVTLGGSVFTAITADQTWEVLGSIAPLAAGPVGGSVQLVLRNRREGMREQRFAREIARVRLESEHEWAQFHDLVSRLSAYRESAAAPPQATASTTTQDNDDLYEW
;
A
#
# COMPACT_ATOMS: atom_id res chain seq x y z
N MET A 1 23.46 27.33 -17.12
CA MET A 1 23.53 26.16 -18.03
C MET A 1 24.65 25.25 -17.53
N THR A 2 24.50 24.73 -16.32
CA THR A 2 25.49 23.90 -15.63
C THR A 2 25.21 22.44 -15.98
N ASP A 3 26.21 21.83 -16.62
CA ASP A 3 26.55 20.40 -16.72
C ASP A 3 25.42 19.37 -16.52
N ILE A 4 24.58 19.17 -17.56
CA ILE A 4 23.63 18.05 -17.61
C ILE A 4 24.37 16.71 -17.85
N HIS A 5 25.59 16.75 -18.43
CA HIS A 5 26.37 15.54 -18.74
C HIS A 5 26.90 14.80 -17.50
N GLY A 6 27.20 15.50 -16.40
CA GLY A 6 27.68 14.85 -15.17
C GLY A 6 26.59 14.12 -14.38
N ILE A 7 25.33 14.52 -14.54
CA ILE A 7 24.22 13.94 -13.74
C ILE A 7 23.69 12.65 -14.40
N ASP A 8 23.78 12.51 -15.73
CA ASP A 8 23.51 11.25 -16.43
C ASP A 8 24.43 10.11 -15.93
N GLU A 9 25.68 10.42 -15.56
CA GLU A 9 26.61 9.45 -14.98
C GLU A 9 26.25 9.01 -13.56
N LEU A 10 25.42 9.79 -12.84
CA LEU A 10 24.95 9.45 -11.49
C LEU A 10 23.78 8.46 -11.49
N MET A 11 23.26 8.06 -12.65
CA MET A 11 22.07 7.22 -12.73
C MET A 11 22.39 5.80 -13.18
N ILE A 12 21.79 4.81 -12.50
CA ILE A 12 21.70 3.43 -12.99
C ILE A 12 20.31 3.24 -13.58
N PRO A 13 20.18 3.16 -14.92
CA PRO A 13 18.90 2.92 -15.55
C PRO A 13 18.44 1.49 -15.28
N VAL A 14 17.26 1.32 -14.68
CA VAL A 14 16.62 0.01 -14.51
C VAL A 14 15.23 -0.01 -15.16
N ARG A 15 14.83 -1.21 -15.60
CA ARG A 15 13.49 -1.52 -16.09
C ARG A 15 12.69 -2.30 -15.03
N PRO A 16 11.37 -2.47 -15.18
CA PRO A 16 10.56 -3.15 -14.16
C PRO A 16 11.02 -4.59 -13.86
N ASP A 17 11.53 -5.33 -14.85
CA ASP A 17 12.09 -6.67 -14.71
C ASP A 17 13.37 -6.72 -13.86
N GLN A 18 14.02 -5.57 -13.63
CA GLN A 18 15.28 -5.46 -12.90
C GLN A 18 15.11 -4.91 -11.47
N LEU A 19 13.88 -4.59 -11.05
CA LEU A 19 13.58 -4.28 -9.65
C LEU A 19 13.72 -5.55 -8.80
N ASP A 20 13.98 -5.38 -7.50
CA ASP A 20 13.94 -6.50 -6.56
C ASP A 20 12.54 -7.15 -6.58
N PRO A 21 12.40 -8.49 -6.55
CA PRO A 21 11.09 -9.16 -6.51
C PRO A 21 10.22 -8.69 -5.35
N GLY A 22 10.84 -8.31 -4.23
CA GLY A 22 10.20 -7.77 -3.05
C GLY A 22 10.04 -6.25 -3.02
N ALA A 23 10.29 -5.55 -4.14
CA ALA A 23 10.07 -4.12 -4.23
C ALA A 23 8.59 -3.75 -4.03
N VAL A 24 8.35 -2.64 -3.34
CA VAL A 24 7.00 -2.17 -3.02
C VAL A 24 6.74 -0.76 -3.51
N ILE A 25 5.47 -0.46 -3.80
CA ILE A 25 4.98 0.88 -4.09
C ILE A 25 4.14 1.32 -2.89
N ALA A 26 4.66 2.27 -2.11
CA ALA A 26 3.97 2.75 -0.91
C ALA A 26 2.92 3.80 -1.27
N GLN A 27 1.64 3.47 -1.11
CA GLN A 27 0.51 4.37 -1.39
C GLN A 27 0.59 5.66 -0.55
N SER A 28 1.06 5.55 0.69
CA SER A 28 1.21 6.69 1.61
C SER A 28 2.16 7.77 1.12
N LEU A 29 3.11 7.43 0.23
CA LEU A 29 4.07 8.39 -0.29
C LEU A 29 3.49 9.28 -1.39
N ASP A 30 2.28 8.98 -1.87
CA ASP A 30 1.53 9.89 -2.73
C ASP A 30 1.27 11.23 -2.03
N ASN A 31 1.53 12.34 -2.72
CA ASN A 31 1.36 13.68 -2.17
C ASN A 31 -0.11 14.05 -1.89
N GLN A 32 -1.08 13.29 -2.41
CA GLN A 32 -2.52 13.46 -2.20
C GLN A 32 -3.12 12.36 -1.30
N TRP A 33 -2.33 11.41 -0.82
CA TRP A 33 -2.82 10.37 0.10
C TRP A 33 -3.23 10.96 1.44
N VAL A 34 -4.37 10.50 1.94
CA VAL A 34 -4.97 10.80 3.24
C VAL A 34 -5.73 9.54 3.69
N SER A 35 -5.63 9.15 4.95
CA SER A 35 -6.43 8.05 5.50
C SER A 35 -7.93 8.31 5.37
N ALA A 36 -8.75 7.25 5.36
CA ALA A 36 -10.20 7.37 5.23
C ALA A 36 -10.79 8.28 6.34
N GLN A 37 -10.40 8.05 7.59
CA GLN A 37 -10.83 8.86 8.74
C GLN A 37 -10.47 10.34 8.57
N LEU A 38 -9.22 10.65 8.21
CA LEU A 38 -8.80 12.04 8.02
C LEU A 38 -9.47 12.69 6.80
N THR A 39 -9.80 11.91 5.77
CA THR A 39 -10.57 12.39 4.61
C THR A 39 -11.97 12.82 5.01
N GLU A 40 -12.66 12.02 5.82
CA GLU A 40 -14.00 12.37 6.35
C GLU A 40 -13.95 13.60 7.25
N GLU A 41 -12.94 13.70 8.12
CA GLU A 41 -12.71 14.89 8.95
C GLU A 41 -12.46 16.15 8.10
N MET A 42 -11.64 16.03 7.05
CA MET A 42 -11.37 17.12 6.12
C MET A 42 -12.65 17.60 5.44
N ILE A 43 -13.47 16.68 4.93
CA ILE A 43 -14.73 17.02 4.26
C ILE A 43 -15.70 17.66 5.25
N ARG A 44 -15.90 17.07 6.43
CA ARG A 44 -16.83 17.56 7.45
C ARG A 44 -16.46 18.95 7.95
N ALA A 45 -15.16 19.21 8.10
CA ALA A 45 -14.64 20.48 8.63
C ALA A 45 -14.23 21.48 7.54
N GLY A 46 -14.38 21.14 6.24
CA GLY A 46 -13.93 21.96 5.13
C GLY A 46 -12.43 22.27 5.15
N LYS A 47 -11.60 21.31 5.56
CA LYS A 47 -10.14 21.48 5.67
C LYS A 47 -9.41 21.02 4.41
N SER A 48 -8.39 21.78 4.00
CA SER A 48 -7.44 21.43 2.94
C SER A 48 -6.26 20.60 3.46
N LEU A 49 -5.47 20.04 2.54
CA LEU A 49 -4.25 19.27 2.88
C LEU A 49 -3.24 20.10 3.68
N ARG A 50 -3.18 21.42 3.44
CA ARG A 50 -2.29 22.33 4.18
C ARG A 50 -2.73 22.47 5.64
N GLN A 51 -4.04 22.51 5.89
CA GLN A 51 -4.61 22.68 7.24
C GLN A 51 -4.50 21.42 8.10
N VAL A 52 -4.39 20.24 7.49
CA VAL A 52 -4.14 18.97 8.18
C VAL A 52 -2.70 18.46 8.06
N ALA A 53 -1.78 19.32 7.59
CA ALA A 53 -0.44 18.91 7.18
C ALA A 53 0.33 18.18 8.29
N ASP A 54 0.24 18.61 9.55
CA ASP A 54 1.02 18.00 10.64
C ASP A 54 0.48 16.61 11.04
N GLN A 55 -0.84 16.46 11.11
CA GLN A 55 -1.51 15.17 11.36
C GLN A 55 -1.21 14.20 10.21
N ARG A 56 -1.37 14.65 8.97
CA ARG A 56 -1.03 13.88 7.76
C ARG A 56 0.44 13.49 7.74
N ASN A 57 1.35 14.43 8.03
CA ASN A 57 2.79 14.19 8.03
C ASN A 57 3.17 13.09 9.01
N THR A 58 2.55 13.08 10.19
CA THR A 58 2.76 12.01 11.19
C THR A 58 2.37 10.64 10.61
N GLN A 59 1.19 10.53 10.00
CA GLN A 59 0.73 9.29 9.37
C GLN A 59 1.63 8.86 8.21
N VAL A 60 1.93 9.77 7.28
CA VAL A 60 2.77 9.47 6.11
C VAL A 60 4.19 9.06 6.52
N ARG A 61 4.82 9.76 7.47
CA ARG A 61 6.19 9.42 7.92
C ARG A 61 6.26 8.05 8.57
N ALA A 62 5.26 7.68 9.37
CA ALA A 62 5.19 6.34 9.95
C ALA A 62 5.16 5.25 8.87
N GLU A 63 4.41 5.48 7.80
CA GLU A 63 4.30 4.55 6.65
C GLU A 63 5.54 4.58 5.76
N TYR A 64 6.15 5.75 5.57
CA TYR A 64 7.41 5.92 4.84
C TYR A 64 8.51 5.07 5.47
N PHE A 65 8.72 5.21 6.77
CA PHE A 65 9.70 4.41 7.50
C PHE A 65 9.30 2.94 7.52
N ARG A 66 8.01 2.62 7.62
CA ARG A 66 7.56 1.22 7.53
C ARG A 66 7.92 0.60 6.19
N GLY A 67 7.73 1.32 5.07
CA GLY A 67 8.16 0.85 3.76
C GLY A 67 9.66 0.59 3.71
N LEU A 68 10.47 1.54 4.18
CA LEU A 68 11.93 1.40 4.22
C LEU A 68 12.44 0.33 5.17
N ILE A 69 11.71 -0.01 6.24
CA ILE A 69 12.10 -1.07 7.16
C ILE A 69 11.73 -2.44 6.60
N ASN A 70 10.57 -2.55 5.94
CA ASN A 70 9.97 -3.83 5.58
C ASN A 70 10.21 -4.29 4.14
N ALA A 71 10.80 -3.44 3.30
CA ALA A 71 11.12 -3.76 1.92
C ALA A 71 12.59 -3.46 1.60
N GLU A 72 13.15 -4.26 0.70
CA GLU A 72 14.48 -3.99 0.15
C GLU A 72 14.46 -2.72 -0.69
N GLN A 73 13.43 -2.54 -1.52
CA GLN A 73 13.25 -1.36 -2.35
C GLN A 73 11.85 -0.76 -2.19
N VAL A 74 11.80 0.56 -2.07
CA VAL A 74 10.57 1.36 -2.14
C VAL A 74 10.63 2.20 -3.40
N VAL A 75 9.72 1.91 -4.34
CA VAL A 75 9.58 2.67 -5.58
C VAL A 75 8.65 3.85 -5.33
N VAL A 76 9.11 5.05 -5.69
CA VAL A 76 8.39 6.30 -5.42
C VAL A 76 8.33 7.11 -6.71
N ASN A 77 7.16 7.62 -7.07
CA ASN A 77 7.05 8.58 -8.18
C ASN A 77 7.97 9.77 -7.88
N ARG A 78 8.82 10.14 -8.84
CA ARG A 78 9.76 11.26 -8.73
C ARG A 78 9.14 12.52 -8.14
N ALA A 79 7.91 12.84 -8.56
CA ALA A 79 7.22 14.04 -8.10
C ALA A 79 6.98 14.07 -6.59
N PHE A 80 6.84 12.91 -5.95
CA PHE A 80 6.53 12.82 -4.53
C PHE A 80 7.74 13.12 -3.64
N PHE A 81 8.98 12.97 -4.13
CA PHE A 81 10.17 13.33 -3.35
C PHE A 81 10.19 14.81 -2.94
N TYR A 82 9.70 15.68 -3.82
CA TYR A 82 9.65 17.12 -3.55
C TYR A 82 8.25 17.63 -3.17
N ASN A 83 7.17 16.98 -3.62
CA ASN A 83 5.80 17.42 -3.28
C ASN A 83 5.22 16.81 -1.99
N ASN A 84 5.82 15.76 -1.44
CA ASN A 84 5.37 15.17 -0.18
C ASN A 84 6.23 15.67 0.99
N ARG A 85 5.66 16.52 1.86
CA ARG A 85 6.35 17.07 3.05
C ARG A 85 7.03 16.01 3.90
N ALA A 86 6.48 14.80 3.99
CA ALA A 86 7.07 13.71 4.76
C ALA A 86 8.44 13.25 4.25
N ILE A 87 8.72 13.47 2.96
CA ILE A 87 10.01 13.20 2.32
C ILE A 87 10.80 14.51 2.18
N SER A 88 10.16 15.54 1.61
CA SER A 88 10.85 16.78 1.26
C SER A 88 11.39 17.54 2.47
N GLN A 89 10.81 17.38 3.66
CA GLN A 89 11.36 17.98 4.88
C GLN A 89 12.78 17.47 5.18
N ASP A 90 13.06 16.19 4.97
CA ASP A 90 14.39 15.60 5.24
C ASP A 90 15.42 16.15 4.23
N LEU A 91 14.95 16.54 3.03
CA LEU A 91 15.76 17.21 2.02
C LEU A 91 15.96 18.68 2.40
N ILE A 92 14.90 19.42 2.71
CA ILE A 92 14.93 20.87 2.98
C ILE A 92 15.78 21.18 4.22
N GLU A 93 15.57 20.45 5.32
CA GLU A 93 16.31 20.65 6.58
C GLU A 93 17.81 20.39 6.42
N GLY A 94 18.21 19.50 5.51
CA GLY A 94 19.61 19.21 5.22
C GLY A 94 20.29 18.31 6.26
N GLY A 95 21.60 18.48 6.42
CA GLY A 95 22.40 17.78 7.45
C GLY A 95 22.35 16.25 7.36
N GLU A 96 22.22 15.60 8.52
CA GLU A 96 22.19 14.14 8.63
C GLU A 96 20.98 13.51 7.93
N ALA A 97 19.84 14.21 7.87
CA ALA A 97 18.63 13.70 7.23
C ALA A 97 18.81 13.60 5.71
N ARG A 98 19.34 14.66 5.07
CA ARG A 98 19.68 14.64 3.64
C ARG A 98 20.76 13.61 3.33
N GLU A 99 21.75 13.46 4.21
CA GLU A 99 22.79 12.44 4.03
C GLU A 99 22.23 11.01 4.11
N ALA A 100 21.35 10.72 5.07
CA ALA A 100 20.65 9.45 5.14
C ALA A 100 19.78 9.21 3.89
N HIS A 101 19.10 10.25 3.40
CA HIS A 101 18.33 10.18 2.16
C HIS A 101 19.23 9.85 0.95
N ARG A 102 20.39 10.49 0.82
CA ARG A 102 21.37 10.16 -0.23
C ARG A 102 21.78 8.70 -0.16
N LYS A 103 22.13 8.19 1.01
CA LYS A 103 22.51 6.78 1.20
C LYS A 103 21.38 5.81 0.82
N LEU A 104 20.13 6.16 1.11
CA LEU A 104 18.97 5.37 0.69
C LEU A 104 18.78 5.37 -0.83
N LEU A 105 19.02 6.50 -1.51
CA LEU A 105 19.02 6.56 -2.98
C LEU A 105 20.17 5.75 -3.58
N THR A 106 21.40 5.90 -3.07
CA THR A 106 22.59 5.28 -3.65
C THR A 106 22.69 3.78 -3.37
N SER A 107 22.11 3.32 -2.26
CA SER A 107 21.93 1.88 -1.99
C SER A 107 20.82 1.24 -2.85
N GLY A 108 20.00 2.04 -3.53
CA GLY A 108 18.82 1.56 -4.26
C GLY A 108 17.65 1.14 -3.35
N ALA A 109 17.67 1.54 -2.07
CA ALA A 109 16.55 1.37 -1.16
C ALA A 109 15.36 2.28 -1.53
N LEU A 110 15.67 3.50 -1.98
CA LEU A 110 14.72 4.40 -2.62
C LEU A 110 15.00 4.43 -4.12
N VAL A 111 13.96 4.12 -4.91
CA VAL A 111 14.06 4.06 -6.36
C VAL A 111 13.06 5.03 -6.98
N PRO A 112 13.52 6.16 -7.55
CA PRO A 112 12.65 7.05 -8.29
C PRO A 112 12.05 6.36 -9.54
N TYR A 113 10.74 6.37 -9.66
CA TYR A 113 10.03 6.09 -10.90
C TYR A 113 9.92 7.37 -11.73
N LEU A 114 10.45 7.34 -12.94
CA LEU A 114 10.40 8.42 -13.91
C LEU A 114 9.31 8.09 -14.94
N ILE A 115 8.29 8.96 -15.08
CA ILE A 115 7.16 8.71 -15.97
C ILE A 115 7.58 8.98 -17.40
N ALA A 116 8.01 10.22 -17.66
CA ALA A 116 8.45 10.68 -18.97
C ALA A 116 9.88 11.23 -18.91
N GLU A 117 10.34 11.57 -17.70
CA GLU A 117 11.64 12.17 -17.47
C GLU A 117 12.76 11.19 -17.81
N ARG A 118 13.85 11.73 -18.35
CA ARG A 118 15.09 10.98 -18.56
C ARG A 118 15.98 11.00 -17.33
N HIS A 119 15.79 11.99 -16.45
CA HIS A 119 16.67 12.22 -15.32
C HIS A 119 15.89 12.58 -14.04
N PRO A 120 16.27 12.08 -12.84
CA PRO A 120 15.55 12.38 -11.59
C PRO A 120 15.53 13.87 -11.22
N ALA A 121 16.57 14.63 -11.56
CA ALA A 121 16.67 16.08 -11.36
C ALA A 121 16.20 16.92 -12.57
N GLU A 122 15.49 16.32 -13.53
CA GLU A 122 14.93 17.06 -14.68
C GLU A 122 13.87 18.07 -14.22
N GLN A 123 13.86 19.27 -14.82
CA GLN A 123 12.88 20.30 -14.47
C GLN A 123 11.44 19.79 -14.72
N PRO A 124 10.56 19.80 -13.70
CA PRO A 124 9.16 19.45 -13.90
C PRO A 124 8.49 20.40 -14.89
N ALA A 125 7.53 19.89 -15.66
CA ALA A 125 6.76 20.70 -16.58
C ALA A 125 5.99 21.81 -15.84
N SER A 126 5.84 22.98 -16.47
CA SER A 126 5.26 24.19 -15.85
C SER A 126 3.80 24.05 -15.43
N TYR A 127 3.07 23.09 -16.01
CA TYR A 127 1.67 22.80 -15.67
C TYR A 127 1.54 21.91 -14.42
N LEU A 128 2.64 21.36 -13.89
CA LEU A 128 2.61 20.56 -12.66
C LEU A 128 2.69 21.48 -11.44
N HIS A 129 1.88 21.19 -10.43
CA HIS A 129 2.03 21.83 -9.12
C HIS A 129 3.26 21.27 -8.41
N VAL A 130 4.25 22.14 -8.21
CA VAL A 130 5.56 21.81 -7.63
C VAL A 130 5.78 22.64 -6.36
N ASP A 131 6.14 21.98 -5.26
CA ASP A 131 6.76 22.64 -4.13
C ASP A 131 8.18 23.09 -4.54
N ALA A 132 8.34 24.39 -4.77
CA ALA A 132 9.59 24.97 -5.25
C ALA A 132 10.76 24.76 -4.26
N ALA A 133 10.49 24.82 -2.95
CA ALA A 133 11.51 24.60 -1.92
C ALA A 133 11.91 23.12 -1.87
N GLY A 134 10.92 22.23 -1.93
CA GLY A 134 11.15 20.79 -2.03
C GLY A 134 11.95 20.41 -3.28
N TYR A 135 11.62 21.00 -4.44
CA TYR A 135 12.29 20.69 -5.69
C TYR A 135 13.72 21.23 -5.75
N ALA A 136 13.95 22.44 -5.22
CA ALA A 136 15.30 22.98 -5.06
C ALA A 136 16.15 22.05 -4.18
N ALA A 137 15.63 21.64 -3.01
CA ALA A 137 16.33 20.71 -2.12
C ALA A 137 16.57 19.32 -2.74
N TRP A 138 15.64 18.84 -3.56
CA TRP A 138 15.80 17.61 -4.36
C TRP A 138 16.95 17.76 -5.35
N ARG A 139 16.98 18.81 -6.16
CA ARG A 139 18.06 19.07 -7.12
C ARG A 139 19.42 19.19 -6.42
N ASP A 140 19.48 19.99 -5.36
CA ASP A 140 20.69 20.19 -4.56
C ASP A 140 21.20 18.87 -3.95
N THR A 141 20.31 17.90 -3.70
CA THR A 141 20.70 16.58 -3.20
C THR A 141 21.53 15.80 -4.23
N PHE A 142 21.22 15.90 -5.53
CA PHE A 142 22.01 15.29 -6.61
C PHE A 142 23.28 16.07 -6.91
N GLU A 143 23.23 17.41 -6.87
CA GLU A 143 24.42 18.26 -7.08
C GLU A 143 25.52 18.00 -6.03
N GLN A 144 25.12 17.56 -4.83
CA GLN A 144 26.04 17.22 -3.73
C GLN A 144 26.49 15.75 -3.71
N MET A 145 26.04 14.92 -4.65
CA MET A 145 26.49 13.53 -4.75
C MET A 145 27.92 13.46 -5.29
N SER A 146 28.69 12.49 -4.82
CA SER A 146 30.04 12.24 -5.31
C SER A 146 30.02 11.62 -6.71
N ALA A 147 31.12 11.76 -7.45
CA ALA A 147 31.25 11.16 -8.78
C ALA A 147 31.16 9.62 -8.78
N THR A 148 31.24 8.97 -7.62
CA THR A 148 31.06 7.51 -7.45
C THR A 148 29.65 7.11 -7.05
N ASP A 149 28.82 8.05 -6.62
CA ASP A 149 27.44 7.76 -6.23
C ASP A 149 26.61 7.42 -7.46
N ARG A 150 25.72 6.44 -7.30
CA ARG A 150 24.84 5.99 -8.37
C ARG A 150 23.45 5.76 -7.83
N VAL A 151 22.43 6.36 -8.45
CA VAL A 151 21.02 6.26 -8.06
C VAL A 151 20.29 5.39 -9.08
N ARG A 152 19.66 4.32 -8.60
CA ARG A 152 18.80 3.49 -9.45
C ARG A 152 17.51 4.23 -9.75
N CYS A 153 17.19 4.44 -11.03
CA CYS A 153 15.93 5.02 -11.48
C CYS A 153 15.20 4.01 -12.35
N VAL A 154 13.87 3.92 -12.22
CA VAL A 154 13.06 2.99 -13.00
C VAL A 154 12.19 3.72 -14.02
N ARG A 155 12.18 3.21 -15.26
CA ARG A 155 11.28 3.60 -16.37
C ARG A 155 10.69 2.36 -17.02
N MET A 156 9.56 2.51 -17.71
CA MET A 156 8.96 1.40 -18.47
C MET A 156 9.83 0.96 -19.66
N SER A 157 10.51 1.93 -20.28
CA SER A 157 11.65 1.74 -21.17
C SER A 157 12.58 2.96 -21.06
N TRP A 158 13.84 2.78 -21.47
CA TRP A 158 14.79 3.88 -21.60
C TRP A 158 14.83 4.46 -23.01
N ASP A 159 14.18 3.81 -23.98
CA ASP A 159 13.79 4.43 -25.24
C ASP A 159 12.55 5.30 -25.02
N ASP A 160 12.59 6.57 -25.42
CA ASP A 160 11.52 7.52 -25.10
C ASP A 160 10.19 7.21 -25.78
N GLN A 161 10.22 6.73 -27.03
CA GLN A 161 9.00 6.41 -27.76
C GLN A 161 8.36 5.16 -27.16
N GLU A 162 9.16 4.12 -26.95
CA GLU A 162 8.72 2.89 -26.29
C GLU A 162 8.26 3.17 -24.85
N ASN A 163 8.92 4.06 -24.11
CA ASN A 163 8.51 4.44 -22.76
C ASN A 163 7.13 5.11 -22.77
N ARG A 164 6.88 6.04 -23.71
CA ARG A 164 5.56 6.65 -23.88
C ARG A 164 4.49 5.60 -24.19
N ASP A 165 4.78 4.71 -25.13
CA ASP A 165 3.82 3.68 -25.57
C ASP A 165 3.53 2.66 -24.46
N ARG A 166 4.57 2.18 -23.76
CA ARG A 166 4.44 1.27 -22.62
C ARG A 166 3.76 1.93 -21.42
N THR A 167 4.08 3.20 -21.11
CA THR A 167 3.42 3.94 -20.03
C THR A 167 1.93 4.12 -20.35
N ARG A 168 1.58 4.45 -21.59
CA ARG A 168 0.18 4.52 -22.01
C ARG A 168 -0.52 3.16 -21.91
N ALA A 169 0.12 2.10 -22.38
CA ALA A 169 -0.46 0.76 -22.43
C ALA A 169 -0.56 0.06 -21.07
N ARG A 170 0.41 0.29 -20.16
CA ARG A 170 0.52 -0.41 -18.88
C ARG A 170 0.06 0.41 -17.68
N LEU A 171 0.05 1.75 -17.78
CA LEU A 171 -0.35 2.62 -16.67
C LEU A 171 -1.66 3.35 -16.97
N PHE A 172 -1.72 4.18 -18.01
CA PHE A 172 -2.89 5.04 -18.23
C PHE A 172 -4.14 4.29 -18.71
N ARG A 173 -4.02 3.43 -19.73
CA ARG A 173 -5.15 2.63 -20.22
C ARG A 173 -5.69 1.66 -19.15
N PRO A 174 -4.85 0.93 -18.39
CA PRO A 174 -5.36 0.05 -17.35
C PRO A 174 -6.03 0.81 -16.20
N PHE A 175 -5.52 1.99 -15.80
CA PHE A 175 -6.23 2.84 -14.83
C PHE A 175 -7.64 3.20 -15.33
N ALA A 176 -7.75 3.69 -16.56
CA ALA A 176 -9.03 4.01 -17.19
C ALA A 176 -9.96 2.80 -17.23
N ALA A 177 -9.46 1.64 -17.67
CA ALA A 177 -10.23 0.41 -17.74
C ALA A 177 -10.72 -0.06 -16.35
N LYS A 178 -9.89 0.05 -15.31
CA LYS A 178 -10.31 -0.29 -13.94
C LYS A 178 -11.40 0.65 -13.43
N VAL A 179 -11.29 1.95 -13.71
CA VAL A 179 -12.34 2.93 -13.37
C VAL A 179 -13.63 2.58 -14.11
N GLN A 180 -13.56 2.34 -15.42
CA GLN A 180 -14.73 2.03 -16.26
C GLN A 180 -15.36 0.67 -15.91
N GLY A 181 -14.58 -0.26 -15.35
CA GLY A 181 -15.04 -1.57 -14.89
C GLY A 181 -15.67 -1.59 -13.50
N LEU A 182 -15.73 -0.46 -12.78
CA LEU A 182 -16.28 -0.42 -11.42
C LEU A 182 -17.75 -0.89 -11.36
N THR A 183 -18.55 -0.63 -12.39
CA THR A 183 -19.95 -1.06 -12.46
C THR A 183 -20.14 -2.56 -12.73
N ALA A 184 -19.06 -3.28 -13.05
CA ALA A 184 -19.07 -4.73 -13.20
C ALA A 184 -18.82 -5.48 -11.87
N LEU A 185 -18.47 -4.76 -10.80
CA LEU A 185 -18.28 -5.33 -9.46
C LEU A 185 -19.63 -5.56 -8.77
N ASP A 186 -19.65 -6.35 -7.69
CA ASP A 186 -20.76 -6.34 -6.74
C ASP A 186 -20.77 -4.99 -6.02
N LEU A 187 -21.70 -4.13 -6.44
CA LEU A 187 -21.76 -2.74 -5.98
C LEU A 187 -22.30 -2.60 -4.55
N ASP A 188 -23.11 -3.53 -4.06
CA ASP A 188 -23.64 -3.48 -2.70
C ASP A 188 -22.54 -3.95 -1.72
N LEU A 189 -21.77 -4.98 -2.10
CA LEU A 189 -20.55 -5.37 -1.39
C LEU A 189 -19.52 -4.22 -1.35
N LEU A 190 -19.27 -3.60 -2.51
CA LEU A 190 -18.36 -2.47 -2.62
C LEU A 190 -18.80 -1.31 -1.71
N ALA A 191 -20.10 -0.97 -1.70
CA ALA A 191 -20.67 0.07 -0.87
C ALA A 191 -20.40 -0.18 0.62
N GLY A 192 -20.66 -1.40 1.10
CA GLY A 192 -20.36 -1.78 2.48
C GLY A 192 -18.86 -1.68 2.81
N GLN A 193 -18.00 -2.12 1.89
CA GLN A 193 -16.55 -2.11 2.08
C GLN A 193 -15.94 -0.70 2.13
N VAL A 194 -16.56 0.28 1.47
CA VAL A 194 -16.16 1.69 1.55
C VAL A 194 -16.90 2.47 2.66
N GLY A 195 -17.69 1.79 3.49
CA GLY A 195 -18.37 2.38 4.65
C GLY A 195 -19.65 3.17 4.32
N VAL A 196 -20.31 2.88 3.20
CA VAL A 196 -21.63 3.46 2.90
C VAL A 196 -22.70 2.73 3.74
N PRO A 197 -23.69 3.43 4.32
CA PRO A 197 -24.83 2.80 4.99
C PRO A 197 -25.75 2.03 4.00
N ALA A 198 -26.36 0.93 4.43
CA ALA A 198 -27.15 0.04 3.56
C ALA A 198 -28.34 0.76 2.88
N GLU A 199 -28.95 1.72 3.58
CA GLU A 199 -30.01 2.57 3.08
C GLU A 199 -29.57 3.48 1.91
N GLU A 200 -28.27 3.75 1.79
CA GLU A 200 -27.68 4.60 0.75
C GLU A 200 -27.08 3.83 -0.42
N TYR A 201 -27.07 2.48 -0.41
CA TYR A 201 -26.50 1.66 -1.48
C TYR A 201 -27.06 2.01 -2.86
N GLY A 202 -28.37 2.25 -2.95
CA GLY A 202 -29.00 2.66 -4.21
C GLY A 202 -28.47 4.00 -4.75
N ALA A 203 -28.18 4.97 -3.86
CA ALA A 203 -27.63 6.26 -4.25
C ALA A 203 -26.14 6.14 -4.64
N PHE A 204 -25.37 5.37 -3.88
CA PHE A 204 -23.97 5.10 -4.19
C PHE A 204 -23.80 4.39 -5.54
N ARG A 205 -24.64 3.39 -5.85
CA ARG A 205 -24.66 2.72 -7.17
C ARG A 205 -24.85 3.69 -8.33
N ARG A 206 -25.81 4.61 -8.22
CA ARG A 206 -26.04 5.65 -9.24
C ARG A 206 -24.81 6.54 -9.38
N ARG A 207 -24.22 6.96 -8.27
CA ARG A 207 -23.03 7.81 -8.27
C ARG A 207 -21.82 7.14 -8.92
N LEU A 208 -21.60 5.85 -8.67
CA LEU A 208 -20.57 5.08 -9.38
C LEU A 208 -20.88 4.96 -10.88
N GLY A 209 -22.14 4.79 -11.26
CA GLY A 209 -22.57 4.82 -12.66
C GLY A 209 -22.23 6.15 -13.36
N GLU A 210 -22.46 7.29 -12.68
CA GLU A 210 -22.07 8.62 -13.18
C GLU A 210 -20.55 8.73 -13.36
N LEU A 211 -19.77 8.26 -12.39
CA LEU A 211 -18.31 8.25 -12.45
C LEU A 211 -17.78 7.41 -13.63
N VAL A 212 -18.36 6.23 -13.85
CA VAL A 212 -18.03 5.37 -15.00
C VAL A 212 -18.43 6.04 -16.32
N SER A 213 -19.63 6.63 -16.40
CA SER A 213 -20.10 7.34 -17.59
C SER A 213 -19.17 8.50 -17.94
N PHE A 214 -18.81 9.33 -16.96
CA PHE A 214 -17.88 10.44 -17.16
C PHE A 214 -16.51 9.95 -17.65
N SER A 215 -16.00 8.86 -17.07
CA SER A 215 -14.75 8.24 -17.51
C SER A 215 -14.83 7.67 -18.94
N ASN A 216 -15.99 7.17 -19.36
CA ASN A 216 -16.20 6.72 -20.74
C ASN A 216 -16.26 7.90 -21.71
N ASP A 217 -16.96 8.98 -21.34
CA ASP A 217 -17.08 10.18 -22.15
C ASP A 217 -15.72 10.83 -22.41
N LEU A 218 -14.86 10.93 -21.38
CA LEU A 218 -13.47 11.37 -21.54
C LEU A 218 -12.74 10.55 -22.60
N ASN A 219 -12.84 9.22 -22.52
CA ASN A 219 -12.17 8.30 -23.44
C ASN A 219 -12.70 8.42 -24.88
N VAL A 220 -14.02 8.57 -25.05
CA VAL A 220 -14.67 8.81 -26.36
C VAL A 220 -14.20 10.12 -26.98
N ARG A 221 -14.00 11.16 -26.18
CA ARG A 221 -13.45 12.46 -26.64
C ARG A 221 -11.93 12.42 -26.88
N GLY A 222 -11.26 11.31 -26.58
CA GLY A 222 -9.80 11.19 -26.68
C GLY A 222 -9.04 11.91 -25.57
N GLU A 223 -9.73 12.31 -24.51
CA GLU A 223 -9.15 12.93 -23.32
C GLU A 223 -8.57 11.86 -22.38
N SER A 224 -7.58 12.25 -21.57
CA SER A 224 -6.91 11.31 -20.66
C SER A 224 -7.73 11.12 -19.38
N VAL A 225 -8.09 9.87 -19.10
CA VAL A 225 -8.66 9.48 -17.80
C VAL A 225 -7.52 9.38 -16.78
N VAL A 226 -7.38 10.40 -15.94
CA VAL A 226 -6.39 10.45 -14.86
C VAL A 226 -7.06 10.85 -13.54
N ARG A 227 -6.48 10.43 -12.41
CA ARG A 227 -7.06 10.66 -11.07
C ARG A 227 -7.47 12.12 -10.83
N ASN A 228 -6.63 13.09 -11.20
CA ASN A 228 -6.93 14.50 -10.94
C ASN A 228 -8.19 14.98 -11.66
N VAL A 229 -8.41 14.55 -12.91
CA VAL A 229 -9.63 14.91 -13.67
C VAL A 229 -10.87 14.30 -13.00
N LEU A 230 -10.76 13.07 -12.49
CA LEU A 230 -11.85 12.45 -11.72
C LEU A 230 -12.07 13.13 -10.36
N TYR A 231 -11.02 13.67 -9.74
CA TYR A 231 -11.14 14.44 -8.50
C TYR A 231 -11.83 15.78 -8.73
N GLU A 232 -11.47 16.51 -9.78
CA GLU A 232 -12.11 17.77 -10.16
C GLU A 232 -13.63 17.62 -10.27
N GLU A 233 -14.07 16.54 -10.90
CA GLU A 233 -15.49 16.26 -11.10
C GLU A 233 -16.17 15.72 -9.83
N PHE A 234 -15.59 14.72 -9.16
CA PHE A 234 -16.31 13.96 -8.12
C PHE A 234 -15.92 14.25 -6.68
N VAL A 235 -14.78 14.90 -6.42
CA VAL A 235 -14.18 14.97 -5.08
C VAL A 235 -13.92 16.40 -4.61
N THR A 236 -13.29 17.24 -5.42
CA THR A 236 -12.80 18.56 -4.98
C THR A 236 -13.81 19.66 -5.24
N VAL A 237 -13.67 20.78 -4.52
CA VAL A 237 -14.47 21.99 -4.74
C VAL A 237 -14.26 22.48 -6.19
N PRO A 238 -15.32 22.80 -6.95
CA PRO A 238 -15.19 23.27 -8.32
C PRO A 238 -14.26 24.50 -8.44
N GLY A 239 -13.33 24.46 -9.38
CA GLY A 239 -12.35 25.54 -9.61
C GLY A 239 -11.20 25.62 -8.60
N SER A 240 -11.20 24.79 -7.56
CA SER A 240 -10.05 24.64 -6.67
C SER A 240 -8.94 23.83 -7.33
N ASN A 241 -7.72 23.97 -6.83
CA ASN A 241 -6.59 23.15 -7.26
C ASN A 241 -6.65 21.79 -6.55
N VAL A 242 -6.68 20.69 -7.31
CA VAL A 242 -6.69 19.32 -6.77
C VAL A 242 -5.51 19.05 -5.83
N ALA A 243 -4.35 19.68 -6.06
CA ALA A 243 -3.17 19.53 -5.21
C ALA A 243 -3.35 20.15 -3.81
N ASP A 244 -4.26 21.10 -3.62
CA ASP A 244 -4.57 21.67 -2.31
C ASP A 244 -5.48 20.76 -1.48
N GLY A 245 -6.20 19.84 -2.14
CA GLY A 245 -7.06 18.83 -1.51
C GLY A 245 -8.23 19.44 -0.73
N GLU A 246 -8.84 20.47 -1.31
CA GLU A 246 -10.10 21.04 -0.84
C GLU A 246 -11.26 20.15 -1.32
N TYR A 247 -11.69 19.24 -0.46
CA TYR A 247 -12.73 18.26 -0.79
C TYR A 247 -14.13 18.86 -0.55
N ASP A 248 -15.04 18.59 -1.48
CA ASP A 248 -16.38 19.16 -1.51
C ASP A 248 -17.39 18.26 -0.77
N GLY A 249 -17.81 18.68 0.41
CA GLY A 249 -18.81 17.97 1.20
C GLY A 249 -20.22 17.98 0.62
N SER A 250 -20.50 18.80 -0.40
CA SER A 250 -21.78 18.78 -1.11
C SER A 250 -21.84 17.71 -2.21
N LYS A 251 -20.69 17.17 -2.63
CA LYS A 251 -20.64 16.09 -3.62
C LYS A 251 -20.96 14.74 -2.95
N PRO A 252 -22.02 14.03 -3.39
CA PRO A 252 -22.37 12.74 -2.81
C PRO A 252 -21.21 11.75 -2.89
N PHE A 253 -20.90 11.13 -1.74
CA PHE A 253 -19.89 10.09 -1.60
C PHE A 253 -18.45 10.50 -1.99
N ALA A 254 -18.12 11.80 -1.91
CA ALA A 254 -16.78 12.32 -2.27
C ALA A 254 -15.65 11.60 -1.51
N ALA A 255 -15.83 11.32 -0.21
CA ALA A 255 -14.85 10.61 0.61
C ALA A 255 -14.58 9.19 0.08
N GLN A 256 -15.64 8.43 -0.19
CA GLN A 256 -15.58 7.05 -0.64
C GLN A 256 -14.99 6.96 -2.05
N ILE A 257 -15.42 7.84 -2.96
CA ILE A 257 -14.88 7.93 -4.31
C ILE A 257 -13.39 8.27 -4.29
N LYS A 258 -12.98 9.23 -3.45
CA LYS A 258 -11.56 9.58 -3.29
C LYS A 258 -10.74 8.34 -2.90
N GLN A 259 -11.17 7.62 -1.87
CA GLN A 259 -10.46 6.45 -1.35
C GLN A 259 -10.38 5.33 -2.40
N LEU A 260 -11.46 5.10 -3.16
CA LEU A 260 -11.49 4.11 -4.24
C LEU A 260 -10.54 4.47 -5.38
N LEU A 261 -10.53 5.73 -5.80
CA LEU A 261 -9.62 6.22 -6.84
C LEU A 261 -8.15 6.21 -6.39
N ASP A 262 -7.87 6.48 -5.11
CA ASP A 262 -6.53 6.35 -4.54
C ASP A 262 -6.04 4.90 -4.53
N LEU A 263 -6.92 3.96 -4.18
CA LEU A 263 -6.62 2.54 -4.25
C LEU A 263 -6.31 2.12 -5.70
N LEU A 264 -7.17 2.48 -6.64
CA LEU A 264 -6.99 2.20 -8.07
C LEU A 264 -5.66 2.77 -8.58
N TYR A 265 -5.35 4.02 -8.24
CA TYR A 265 -4.12 4.69 -8.65
C TYR A 265 -2.87 3.96 -8.14
N SER A 266 -2.85 3.61 -6.85
CA SER A 266 -1.68 2.96 -6.22
C SER A 266 -1.46 1.53 -6.71
N VAL A 267 -2.52 0.73 -6.77
CA VAL A 267 -2.45 -0.66 -7.26
C VAL A 267 -2.04 -0.70 -8.73
N ASN A 268 -2.51 0.26 -9.54
CA ASN A 268 -2.21 0.31 -10.96
C ASN A 268 -0.71 0.52 -11.25
N LEU A 269 -0.03 1.39 -10.50
CA LEU A 269 1.43 1.54 -10.66
C LEU A 269 2.17 0.28 -10.23
N ALA A 270 1.78 -0.33 -9.11
CA ALA A 270 2.37 -1.58 -8.64
C ALA A 270 2.24 -2.69 -9.70
N ASP A 271 1.04 -2.86 -10.26
CA ASP A 271 0.75 -3.83 -11.32
C ASP A 271 1.57 -3.55 -12.59
N ALA A 272 1.65 -2.29 -13.01
CA ALA A 272 2.39 -1.89 -14.21
C ALA A 272 3.91 -2.20 -14.10
N LEU A 273 4.44 -2.15 -12.88
CA LEU A 273 5.82 -2.49 -12.56
C LEU A 273 6.02 -3.98 -12.23
N GLY A 274 4.94 -4.77 -12.15
CA GLY A 274 5.00 -6.16 -11.71
C GLY A 274 5.46 -6.32 -10.25
N ARG A 275 5.10 -5.37 -9.40
CA ARG A 275 5.50 -5.30 -7.98
C ARG A 275 4.28 -5.13 -7.07
N TYR A 276 4.51 -5.03 -5.77
CA TYR A 276 3.45 -5.09 -4.77
C TYR A 276 3.06 -3.70 -4.24
N PRO A 277 1.76 -3.40 -4.11
CA PRO A 277 1.34 -2.22 -3.37
C PRO A 277 1.59 -2.44 -1.87
N LEU A 278 2.12 -1.44 -1.19
CA LEU A 278 2.16 -1.37 0.26
C LEU A 278 0.99 -0.48 0.73
N THR A 279 -0.06 -1.12 1.24
CA THR A 279 -1.27 -0.45 1.72
C THR A 279 -1.06 0.07 3.15
N PRO A 280 -1.13 1.39 3.36
CA PRO A 280 -0.93 1.99 4.68
C PRO A 280 -2.16 1.81 5.57
N GLN A 281 -1.96 2.06 6.87
CA GLN A 281 -3.06 2.02 7.83
C GLN A 281 -4.14 3.05 7.47
N GLY A 282 -5.41 2.69 7.68
CA GLY A 282 -6.55 3.54 7.37
C GLY A 282 -6.85 3.72 5.87
N SER A 283 -6.24 2.93 4.99
CA SER A 283 -6.60 2.88 3.55
C SER A 283 -7.44 1.67 3.20
N LEU A 284 -8.19 1.78 2.10
CA LEU A 284 -8.88 0.65 1.48
C LEU A 284 -7.86 -0.38 0.99
N ARG A 285 -8.19 -1.67 1.15
CA ARG A 285 -7.38 -2.79 0.66
C ARG A 285 -7.74 -3.12 -0.79
N ARG A 286 -6.78 -3.69 -1.53
CA ARG A 286 -6.97 -4.18 -2.91
C ARG A 286 -8.17 -5.11 -3.07
N LEU A 287 -8.50 -5.87 -2.02
CA LEU A 287 -9.71 -6.70 -1.94
C LEU A 287 -10.98 -6.00 -2.44
N VAL A 288 -11.12 -4.70 -2.17
CA VAL A 288 -12.27 -3.88 -2.56
C VAL A 288 -12.53 -3.88 -4.06
N LEU A 289 -11.48 -4.12 -4.86
CA LEU A 289 -11.56 -4.13 -6.31
C LEU A 289 -12.14 -5.44 -6.87
N GLN A 290 -12.38 -6.46 -6.04
CA GLN A 290 -12.97 -7.76 -6.41
C GLN A 290 -12.33 -8.37 -7.68
N GLU A 291 -11.03 -8.15 -7.86
CA GLU A 291 -10.33 -8.51 -9.10
C GLU A 291 -10.24 -10.04 -9.26
N VAL A 292 -10.95 -10.59 -10.23
CA VAL A 292 -10.62 -11.89 -10.82
C VAL A 292 -9.46 -11.65 -11.77
N ARG A 293 -8.23 -11.82 -11.30
CA ARG A 293 -7.06 -11.65 -12.17
C ARG A 293 -7.02 -12.75 -13.22
N ASP A 294 -6.97 -12.34 -14.49
CA ASP A 294 -6.74 -13.22 -15.64
C ASP A 294 -5.25 -13.62 -15.67
N VAL A 295 -4.85 -14.48 -14.73
CA VAL A 295 -3.44 -14.90 -14.58
C VAL A 295 -3.14 -16.05 -15.53
N ARG A 296 -3.01 -15.75 -16.82
CA ARG A 296 -2.50 -16.72 -17.80
C ARG A 296 -0.96 -16.70 -17.74
N ASP A 297 -0.37 -17.89 -17.55
CA ASP A 297 1.07 -18.18 -17.65
C ASP A 297 2.02 -17.52 -16.62
N ASP A 298 1.60 -17.40 -15.35
CA ASP A 298 2.51 -17.05 -14.25
C ASP A 298 2.85 -18.31 -13.41
N PRO A 299 4.12 -18.75 -13.36
CA PRO A 299 4.55 -19.92 -12.58
C PRO A 299 4.50 -19.70 -11.06
N GLU A 300 4.35 -18.46 -10.58
CA GLU A 300 4.29 -18.12 -9.14
C GLU A 300 2.87 -18.14 -8.55
N VAL A 301 1.90 -18.75 -9.24
CA VAL A 301 0.49 -18.80 -8.83
C VAL A 301 0.16 -20.10 -8.11
N VAL A 302 -0.38 -20.00 -6.90
CA VAL A 302 -0.94 -21.15 -6.18
C VAL A 302 -2.26 -21.56 -6.84
N ARG A 303 -2.30 -22.77 -7.39
CA ARG A 303 -3.48 -23.32 -8.09
C ARG A 303 -4.19 -24.45 -7.37
N ASP A 304 -3.50 -25.13 -6.47
CA ASP A 304 -4.02 -26.32 -5.79
C ASP A 304 -4.73 -25.93 -4.46
N PRO A 305 -6.05 -26.24 -4.32
CA PRO A 305 -6.81 -26.07 -3.08
C PRO A 305 -6.19 -26.73 -1.86
N GLU A 306 -5.60 -27.92 -2.02
CA GLU A 306 -4.96 -28.65 -0.93
C GLU A 306 -3.63 -28.01 -0.54
N ALA A 307 -2.84 -27.53 -1.51
CA ALA A 307 -1.65 -26.74 -1.22
C ALA A 307 -1.99 -25.44 -0.48
N LEU A 308 -3.06 -24.74 -0.87
CA LEU A 308 -3.55 -23.53 -0.20
C LEU A 308 -4.10 -23.82 1.20
N PHE A 309 -4.82 -24.93 1.37
CA PHE A 309 -5.31 -25.38 2.67
C PHE A 309 -4.18 -25.84 3.60
N LEU A 310 -3.23 -26.65 3.12
CA LEU A 310 -2.06 -27.08 3.90
C LEU A 310 -1.17 -25.89 4.26
N PHE A 311 -1.06 -24.91 3.35
CA PHE A 311 -0.43 -23.63 3.60
C PHE A 311 -1.07 -22.93 4.79
N LEU A 312 -2.40 -22.87 4.87
CA LEU A 312 -3.13 -22.34 6.02
C LEU A 312 -2.90 -23.20 7.28
N GLN A 313 -3.17 -24.52 7.21
CA GLN A 313 -3.15 -25.44 8.35
C GLN A 313 -1.79 -25.49 9.07
N LYS A 314 -0.68 -25.50 8.33
CA LYS A 314 0.68 -25.55 8.89
C LYS A 314 1.10 -24.26 9.61
N GLN A 315 0.32 -23.19 9.52
CA GLN A 315 0.60 -21.90 10.18
C GLN A 315 0.07 -21.83 11.61
N ALA A 316 -0.98 -22.59 11.94
CA ALA A 316 -1.65 -22.52 13.23
C ALA A 316 -0.83 -23.08 14.42
N PHE A 317 0.31 -23.73 14.16
CA PHE A 317 1.08 -24.46 15.18
C PHE A 317 2.46 -23.89 15.52
N GLY A 318 2.83 -22.74 14.99
CA GLY A 318 4.14 -22.16 15.25
C GLY A 318 4.07 -20.69 15.61
N VAL A 319 4.02 -20.39 16.91
CA VAL A 319 4.92 -19.43 17.57
C VAL A 319 4.48 -19.18 19.02
N VAL A 320 5.48 -19.33 19.89
CA VAL A 320 5.45 -19.02 21.32
C VAL A 320 5.14 -17.54 21.52
N GLN A 321 3.97 -17.24 22.07
CA GLN A 321 3.68 -15.96 22.69
C GLN A 321 4.54 -15.84 23.94
N ASP A 322 5.64 -15.10 23.86
CA ASP A 322 6.11 -14.36 25.03
C ASP A 322 7.05 -13.19 24.67
N HIS A 323 6.61 -12.01 25.12
CA HIS A 323 7.42 -10.85 25.49
C HIS A 323 8.17 -10.10 24.39
N LEU A 324 7.48 -9.22 23.65
CA LEU A 324 8.11 -8.23 22.77
C LEU A 324 7.27 -6.93 22.71
N THR A 325 7.83 -5.81 22.25
CA THR A 325 7.27 -4.42 22.07
C THR A 325 8.18 -3.75 21.01
N PRO A 326 7.82 -2.74 20.14
CA PRO A 326 6.88 -1.62 20.34
C PRO A 326 6.18 -0.94 19.11
N SER A 327 5.29 -0.02 19.48
CA SER A 327 4.52 0.96 18.71
C SER A 327 5.27 2.23 18.19
N ASN A 328 6.61 2.21 18.02
CA ASN A 328 7.43 3.45 18.04
C ASN A 328 8.17 3.85 16.74
N VAL A 329 7.68 3.46 15.56
CA VAL A 329 8.28 3.93 14.28
C VAL A 329 8.27 5.46 14.18
N ASP A 330 7.26 6.12 14.76
CA ASP A 330 7.12 7.58 14.84
C ASP A 330 8.26 8.30 15.58
N GLY A 331 9.10 7.56 16.32
CA GLY A 331 10.25 8.10 17.04
C GLY A 331 11.57 8.03 16.30
N LEU A 332 11.60 7.38 15.14
CA LEU A 332 12.81 7.24 14.34
C LEU A 332 13.07 8.50 13.51
N THR A 333 14.32 8.73 13.14
CA THR A 333 14.65 9.59 11.98
C THR A 333 15.14 8.75 10.80
N LEU A 334 15.28 9.38 9.64
CA LEU A 334 15.81 8.71 8.46
C LEU A 334 17.22 8.13 8.69
N GLY A 335 18.04 8.75 9.54
CA GLY A 335 19.34 8.23 9.96
C GLY A 335 19.26 6.94 10.78
N ASP A 336 18.23 6.79 11.63
CA ASP A 336 18.00 5.53 12.36
C ASP A 336 17.58 4.42 11.40
N VAL A 337 16.70 4.74 10.44
CA VAL A 337 16.27 3.79 9.41
C VAL A 337 17.46 3.34 8.57
N TRP A 338 18.33 4.25 8.15
CA TRP A 338 19.57 3.89 7.46
C TRP A 338 20.45 2.96 8.32
N SER A 339 20.69 3.32 9.58
CA SER A 339 21.51 2.53 10.51
C SER A 339 20.93 1.14 10.75
N LEU A 340 19.61 1.05 10.87
CA LEU A 340 18.89 -0.22 11.00
C LEU A 340 19.09 -1.10 9.77
N ARG A 341 19.05 -0.55 8.56
CA ARG A 341 19.28 -1.30 7.31
C ARG A 341 20.71 -1.82 7.18
N GLN A 342 21.67 -1.23 7.89
CA GLN A 342 23.04 -1.76 7.99
C GLN A 342 23.18 -2.87 9.03
N SER A 343 22.16 -3.14 9.85
CA SER A 343 22.23 -4.12 10.93
C SER A 343 22.15 -5.56 10.42
N GLY A 344 22.74 -6.49 11.19
CA GLY A 344 22.60 -7.92 10.94
C GLY A 344 21.15 -8.41 11.03
N ASP A 345 20.36 -7.83 11.94
CA ASP A 345 18.95 -8.20 12.16
C ASP A 345 18.07 -7.86 10.95
N TRP A 346 18.23 -6.65 10.40
CA TRP A 346 17.50 -6.26 9.19
C TRP A 346 17.87 -7.12 7.99
N ASN A 347 19.18 -7.35 7.79
CA ASN A 347 19.67 -8.22 6.73
C ASN A 347 19.16 -9.66 6.86
N ALA A 348 19.07 -10.19 8.08
CA ALA A 348 18.51 -11.52 8.33
C ALA A 348 17.01 -11.57 8.05
N TYR A 349 16.26 -10.52 8.42
CA TYR A 349 14.84 -10.40 8.14
C TYR A 349 14.54 -10.33 6.64
N ILE A 350 15.19 -9.42 5.91
CA ILE A 350 14.96 -9.25 4.47
C ILE A 350 15.34 -10.52 3.69
N ARG A 351 16.45 -11.20 4.05
CA ARG A 351 16.77 -12.49 3.42
C ARG A 351 15.73 -13.57 3.69
N ALA A 352 15.21 -13.65 4.93
CA ALA A 352 14.16 -14.61 5.26
C ALA A 352 12.88 -14.29 4.48
N PHE A 353 12.52 -13.01 4.37
CA PHE A 353 11.35 -12.58 3.62
C PHE A 353 11.51 -12.78 2.11
N GLY A 354 12.70 -12.50 1.56
CA GLY A 354 13.04 -12.74 0.17
C GLY A 354 12.93 -14.22 -0.20
N ALA A 355 13.44 -15.12 0.65
CA ALA A 355 13.27 -16.56 0.45
C ALA A 355 11.79 -16.96 0.42
N LEU A 356 10.97 -16.40 1.34
CA LEU A 356 9.52 -16.62 1.34
C LEU A 356 8.82 -16.10 0.07
N SER A 357 9.27 -14.97 -0.46
CA SER A 357 8.65 -14.35 -1.64
C SER A 357 9.06 -15.05 -2.94
N ALA A 358 10.25 -15.63 -2.98
CA ALA A 358 10.76 -16.38 -4.13
C ALA A 358 10.18 -17.81 -4.21
N ASP A 359 9.79 -18.40 -3.08
CA ASP A 359 9.07 -19.67 -3.03
C ASP A 359 7.87 -19.59 -2.07
N PRO A 360 6.74 -19.03 -2.53
CA PRO A 360 5.53 -18.95 -1.72
C PRO A 360 4.93 -20.32 -1.38
N LEU A 361 5.26 -21.39 -2.12
CA LEU A 361 4.80 -22.75 -1.84
C LEU A 361 5.52 -23.35 -0.63
N ALA A 362 6.78 -22.97 -0.41
CA ALA A 362 7.55 -23.29 0.80
C ALA A 362 7.23 -22.38 2.00
N PHE A 363 6.10 -21.65 1.99
CA PHE A 363 5.78 -20.67 3.03
C PHE A 363 5.87 -21.22 4.45
N HIS A 364 5.38 -22.43 4.69
CA HIS A 364 5.41 -23.06 6.01
C HIS A 364 6.85 -23.28 6.53
N GLU A 365 7.83 -23.47 5.64
CA GLU A 365 9.24 -23.62 5.99
C GLU A 365 9.90 -22.27 6.28
N HIS A 366 9.38 -21.18 5.70
CA HIS A 366 10.01 -19.86 5.73
C HIS A 366 9.36 -18.90 6.72
N VAL A 367 8.04 -18.98 6.98
CA VAL A 367 7.28 -18.02 7.79
C VAL A 367 7.76 -17.93 9.24
N GLY A 368 8.05 -19.05 9.89
CA GLY A 368 8.55 -19.06 11.27
C GLY A 368 9.89 -18.32 11.37
N ARG A 369 10.77 -18.54 10.38
CA ARG A 369 12.04 -17.81 10.29
C ARG A 369 11.82 -16.32 10.02
N VAL A 370 10.90 -15.95 9.13
CA VAL A 370 10.54 -14.55 8.88
C VAL A 370 10.10 -13.87 10.16
N PHE A 371 9.22 -14.53 10.93
CA PHE A 371 8.73 -14.03 12.21
C PHE A 371 9.85 -13.88 13.24
N ASP A 372 10.67 -14.92 13.45
CA ASP A 372 11.78 -14.87 14.40
C ASP A 372 12.75 -13.73 14.08
N ARG A 373 13.06 -13.52 12.79
CA ARG A 373 13.91 -12.40 12.35
C ARG A 373 13.22 -11.06 12.51
N TYR A 374 11.93 -10.97 12.22
CA TYR A 374 11.14 -9.76 12.42
C TYR A 374 11.09 -9.36 13.89
N VAL A 375 10.93 -10.33 14.79
CA VAL A 375 11.00 -10.14 16.25
C VAL A 375 12.33 -9.53 16.68
N GLN A 376 13.46 -10.04 16.19
CA GLN A 376 14.78 -9.48 16.51
C GLN A 376 14.95 -8.08 15.92
N LEU A 377 14.54 -7.89 14.66
CA LEU A 377 14.52 -6.59 14.02
C LEU A 377 13.73 -5.57 14.85
N ASN A 378 12.56 -5.97 15.34
CA ASN A 378 11.70 -5.10 16.13
C ASN A 378 12.35 -4.72 17.46
N ARG A 379 13.03 -5.67 18.14
CA ARG A 379 13.83 -5.36 19.34
C ARG A 379 14.89 -4.30 19.06
N THR A 380 15.54 -4.34 17.90
CA THR A 380 16.53 -3.34 17.50
C THR A 380 15.88 -1.99 17.20
N ILE A 381 14.70 -1.98 16.57
CA ILE A 381 13.88 -0.76 16.40
C ILE A 381 13.54 -0.12 17.75
N VAL A 382 13.14 -0.91 18.77
CA VAL A 382 12.89 -0.39 20.14
C VAL A 382 14.11 0.32 20.66
N LYS A 383 15.27 -0.33 20.59
CA LYS A 383 16.50 0.16 21.20
C LYS A 383 16.89 1.50 20.58
N LEU A 384 16.78 1.63 19.26
CA LEU A 384 17.02 2.89 18.55
C LEU A 384 16.02 3.98 18.96
N ALA A 385 14.72 3.67 18.97
CA ALA A 385 13.68 4.62 19.36
C ALA A 385 13.79 5.07 20.84
N ALA A 386 14.16 4.15 21.74
CA ALA A 386 14.34 4.41 23.17
C ALA A 386 15.59 5.25 23.47
N ALA A 387 16.69 5.03 22.73
CA ALA A 387 17.92 5.83 22.88
C ALA A 387 17.69 7.33 22.60
N ARG A 388 16.67 7.68 21.82
CA ARG A 388 16.31 9.08 21.50
C ARG A 388 15.27 9.71 22.42
N ARG A 389 14.49 8.95 23.18
CA ARG A 389 13.45 9.49 24.07
C ARG A 389 13.73 9.10 25.52
N GLN A 390 14.01 10.09 26.37
CA GLN A 390 14.21 9.87 27.80
C GLN A 390 12.97 9.39 28.56
N ARG A 391 11.75 9.46 28.00
CA ARG A 391 10.52 8.97 28.65
C ARG A 391 9.46 8.59 27.62
N VAL A 392 9.31 7.31 27.31
CA VAL A 392 8.06 6.75 26.74
C VAL A 392 7.75 5.46 27.46
N GLY A 393 6.54 5.38 28.02
CA GLY A 393 6.05 4.18 28.70
C GLY A 393 6.02 2.99 27.74
N SER A 394 6.39 1.82 28.24
CA SER A 394 6.29 0.56 27.51
C SER A 394 4.81 0.23 27.27
N SER A 395 4.35 0.24 26.02
CA SER A 395 3.11 -0.46 25.65
C SER A 395 3.36 -1.97 25.71
N ARG A 396 2.33 -2.83 25.86
CA ARG A 396 2.50 -4.29 25.72
C ARG A 396 2.18 -4.65 24.27
N TRP A 397 3.11 -5.29 23.55
CA TRP A 397 2.88 -5.82 22.19
C TRP A 397 2.71 -7.33 22.26
N SER A 398 1.67 -7.80 21.59
CA SER A 398 1.28 -9.20 21.47
C SER A 398 1.07 -9.45 19.98
N PRO A 399 2.14 -9.71 19.21
CA PRO A 399 2.03 -9.86 17.77
C PRO A 399 1.22 -11.11 17.42
N VAL A 400 0.42 -11.01 16.37
CA VAL A 400 -0.28 -12.12 15.77
C VAL A 400 -0.05 -12.07 14.26
N ILE A 401 0.20 -13.23 13.67
CA ILE A 401 0.19 -13.41 12.23
C ILE A 401 -1.25 -13.66 11.82
N GLU A 402 -1.69 -12.88 10.86
CA GLU A 402 -2.94 -13.01 10.15
C GLU A 402 -2.62 -13.30 8.69
N VAL A 403 -3.14 -14.40 8.17
CA VAL A 403 -3.03 -14.72 6.75
C VAL A 403 -4.39 -14.53 6.11
N VAL A 404 -4.46 -13.62 5.15
CA VAL A 404 -5.68 -13.24 4.47
C VAL A 404 -5.64 -13.81 3.05
N VAL A 405 -6.54 -14.73 2.74
CA VAL A 405 -6.73 -15.26 1.39
C VAL A 405 -7.96 -14.58 0.80
N THR A 406 -7.76 -13.83 -0.28
CA THR A 406 -8.84 -13.21 -1.05
C THR A 406 -9.08 -14.02 -2.31
N LEU A 407 -10.33 -14.42 -2.57
CA LEU A 407 -10.73 -15.18 -3.76
C LEU A 407 -12.11 -14.73 -4.24
N GLY A 408 -12.20 -14.12 -5.43
CA GLY A 408 -13.48 -13.76 -6.05
C GLY A 408 -14.42 -12.93 -5.17
N GLY A 409 -13.86 -11.99 -4.40
CA GLY A 409 -14.60 -11.16 -3.44
C GLY A 409 -14.82 -11.78 -2.05
N SER A 410 -14.54 -13.07 -1.87
CA SER A 410 -14.55 -13.75 -0.57
C SER A 410 -13.21 -13.58 0.16
N VAL A 411 -13.25 -13.57 1.49
CA VAL A 411 -12.07 -13.38 2.35
C VAL A 411 -12.00 -14.50 3.39
N PHE A 412 -10.86 -15.17 3.45
CA PHE A 412 -10.54 -16.08 4.53
C PHE A 412 -9.42 -15.49 5.35
N THR A 413 -9.56 -15.56 6.65
CA THR A 413 -8.56 -15.05 7.58
C THR A 413 -8.16 -16.15 8.55
N ALA A 414 -6.86 -16.43 8.64
CA ALA A 414 -6.30 -17.35 9.61
C ALA A 414 -5.45 -16.57 10.61
N ILE A 415 -5.72 -16.70 11.91
CA ILE A 415 -5.03 -15.96 12.97
C ILE A 415 -4.29 -16.95 13.89
N THR A 416 -3.01 -16.68 14.13
CA THR A 416 -2.12 -17.60 14.86
C THR A 416 -2.27 -17.60 16.39
N ALA A 417 -2.92 -16.60 16.98
CA ALA A 417 -2.74 -16.27 18.40
C ALA A 417 -3.73 -16.91 19.38
N ASP A 418 -4.76 -17.57 18.90
CA ASP A 418 -5.82 -18.18 19.71
C ASP A 418 -6.26 -19.55 19.20
N GLN A 419 -5.53 -20.12 18.24
CA GLN A 419 -5.95 -21.33 17.54
C GLN A 419 -7.37 -21.18 16.93
N THR A 420 -7.86 -19.95 16.72
CA THR A 420 -9.18 -19.73 16.13
C THR A 420 -9.05 -19.42 14.64
N TRP A 421 -9.93 -20.04 13.87
CA TRP A 421 -10.09 -19.80 12.45
C TRP A 421 -11.32 -18.93 12.30
N GLU A 422 -11.13 -17.67 11.96
CA GLU A 422 -12.24 -16.74 11.77
C GLU A 422 -12.40 -16.43 10.29
N VAL A 423 -13.42 -17.02 9.66
CA VAL A 423 -13.81 -16.61 8.31
C VAL A 423 -14.64 -15.34 8.44
N LEU A 424 -13.97 -14.21 8.23
CA LEU A 424 -14.59 -12.90 8.16
C LEU A 424 -15.15 -12.68 6.75
N GLY A 425 -16.34 -13.27 6.51
CA GLY A 425 -17.15 -13.00 5.34
C GLY A 425 -17.12 -14.13 4.31
N SER A 426 -18.23 -14.87 4.23
CA SER A 426 -18.51 -15.79 3.12
C SER A 426 -19.61 -15.21 2.21
N ILE A 427 -19.30 -15.25 0.91
CA ILE A 427 -20.18 -15.42 -0.25
C ILE A 427 -20.99 -14.18 -0.71
N ALA A 428 -20.50 -13.57 -1.80
CA ALA A 428 -21.36 -13.38 -2.97
C ALA A 428 -21.31 -14.68 -3.81
N PRO A 429 -22.43 -15.12 -4.42
CA PRO A 429 -22.41 -16.31 -5.28
C PRO A 429 -21.42 -16.08 -6.43
N LEU A 430 -20.37 -16.91 -6.48
CA LEU A 430 -19.38 -16.86 -7.55
C LEU A 430 -20.08 -17.09 -8.89
N ALA A 431 -19.89 -16.17 -9.83
CA ALA A 431 -20.28 -16.40 -11.21
C ALA A 431 -19.44 -17.55 -11.79
N ALA A 432 -20.05 -18.40 -12.62
CA ALA A 432 -19.39 -19.56 -13.23
C ALA A 432 -18.10 -19.15 -13.98
N GLY A 433 -16.94 -19.64 -13.52
CA GLY A 433 -15.64 -19.39 -14.16
C GLY A 433 -14.44 -19.52 -13.21
N PRO A 434 -13.20 -19.28 -13.71
CA PRO A 434 -11.99 -19.25 -12.90
C PRO A 434 -12.05 -18.11 -11.88
N VAL A 435 -11.63 -18.37 -10.64
CA VAL A 435 -11.62 -17.41 -9.54
C VAL A 435 -10.18 -17.05 -9.17
N GLY A 436 -9.80 -15.81 -9.46
CA GLY A 436 -8.50 -15.25 -9.13
C GLY A 436 -8.50 -14.59 -7.74
N GLY A 437 -7.30 -14.48 -7.16
CA GLY A 437 -7.13 -13.99 -5.81
C GLY A 437 -5.70 -13.72 -5.39
N SER A 438 -5.50 -13.42 -4.11
CA SER A 438 -4.18 -13.20 -3.52
C SER A 438 -4.11 -13.68 -2.07
N VAL A 439 -2.90 -14.01 -1.64
CA VAL A 439 -2.58 -14.23 -0.23
C VAL A 439 -1.82 -13.02 0.29
N GLN A 440 -2.32 -12.44 1.37
CA GLN A 440 -1.66 -11.39 2.11
C GLN A 440 -1.20 -11.92 3.47
N LEU A 441 0.05 -11.61 3.80
CA LEU A 441 0.56 -11.75 5.16
C LEU A 441 0.32 -10.43 5.90
N VAL A 442 -0.42 -10.52 6.99
CA VAL A 442 -0.71 -9.41 7.88
C VAL A 442 -0.04 -9.66 9.22
N LEU A 443 0.80 -8.73 9.66
CA LEU A 443 1.36 -8.71 11.01
C LEU A 443 0.60 -7.65 11.81
N ARG A 444 -0.07 -8.04 12.90
CA ARG A 444 -0.82 -7.13 13.76
C ARG A 444 -0.51 -7.28 15.26
N ASN A 445 -0.85 -6.27 16.06
CA ASN A 445 -0.78 -6.32 17.52
C ASN A 445 -2.17 -6.54 18.13
N ARG A 446 -2.33 -7.48 19.08
CA ARG A 446 -3.63 -7.98 19.57
C ARG A 446 -4.42 -7.06 20.51
N ARG A 447 -3.87 -5.97 21.05
CA ARG A 447 -4.59 -5.18 22.07
C ARG A 447 -5.48 -4.08 21.48
N GLU A 448 -6.77 -4.16 21.80
CA GLU A 448 -7.80 -3.15 21.55
C GLU A 448 -7.42 -1.76 22.06
N GLY A 449 -7.86 -0.72 21.33
CA GLY A 449 -7.86 0.68 21.77
C GLY A 449 -6.56 1.46 21.62
N MET A 450 -5.46 0.85 21.18
CA MET A 450 -4.17 1.55 20.96
C MET A 450 -3.68 1.30 19.55
N ARG A 451 -3.27 2.38 18.83
CA ARG A 451 -2.70 2.40 17.48
C ARG A 451 -2.19 1.03 17.03
N GLU A 452 -3.08 0.24 16.42
CA GLU A 452 -2.71 -1.10 16.00
C GLU A 452 -1.69 -0.96 14.88
N GLN A 453 -0.48 -1.49 15.09
CA GLN A 453 0.46 -1.65 13.99
C GLN A 453 -0.06 -2.78 13.11
N ARG A 454 -0.56 -2.44 11.93
CA ARG A 454 -0.96 -3.39 10.89
C ARG A 454 -0.01 -3.22 9.72
N PHE A 455 0.65 -4.29 9.35
CA PHE A 455 1.46 -4.38 8.13
C PHE A 455 0.84 -5.46 7.26
N ALA A 456 0.36 -5.10 6.08
CA ALA A 456 -0.17 -6.05 5.10
C ALA A 456 0.75 -6.05 3.88
N ARG A 457 1.25 -7.22 3.51
CA ARG A 457 2.02 -7.42 2.28
C ARG A 457 1.47 -8.62 1.52
N GLU A 458 1.20 -8.42 0.24
CA GLU A 458 0.89 -9.51 -0.67
C GLU A 458 2.15 -10.38 -0.84
N ILE A 459 1.99 -11.69 -0.63
CA ILE A 459 3.09 -12.67 -0.63
C ILE A 459 2.93 -13.73 -1.71
N ALA A 460 1.72 -13.91 -2.23
CA ALA A 460 1.42 -14.88 -3.27
C ALA A 460 0.16 -14.48 -4.04
N ARG A 461 0.07 -14.97 -5.28
CA ARG A 461 -1.15 -14.92 -6.09
C ARG A 461 -1.82 -16.28 -6.05
N VAL A 462 -3.14 -16.30 -6.04
CA VAL A 462 -3.95 -17.53 -6.02
C VAL A 462 -4.87 -17.54 -7.22
N ARG A 463 -5.08 -18.71 -7.81
CA ARG A 463 -6.09 -18.93 -8.84
C ARG A 463 -6.68 -20.31 -8.69
N LEU A 464 -7.99 -20.38 -8.47
CA LEU A 464 -8.75 -21.63 -8.55
C LEU A 464 -9.47 -21.64 -9.91
N GLU A 465 -9.29 -22.70 -10.68
CA GLU A 465 -9.78 -22.85 -12.05
C GLU A 465 -11.29 -23.15 -12.11
N SER A 466 -11.88 -23.62 -11.01
CA SER A 466 -13.30 -23.99 -10.98
C SER A 466 -14.01 -23.77 -9.63
N GLU A 467 -15.34 -23.74 -9.69
CA GLU A 467 -16.22 -23.79 -8.52
C GLU A 467 -15.98 -25.06 -7.67
N HIS A 468 -15.54 -26.16 -8.30
CA HIS A 468 -15.22 -27.40 -7.60
C HIS A 468 -13.98 -27.25 -6.71
N GLU A 469 -12.91 -26.64 -7.23
CA GLU A 469 -11.69 -26.34 -6.48
C GLU A 469 -11.94 -25.35 -5.34
N TRP A 470 -12.82 -24.37 -5.58
CA TRP A 470 -13.32 -23.49 -4.54
C TRP A 470 -14.07 -24.24 -3.43
N ALA A 471 -15.05 -25.07 -3.81
CA ALA A 471 -15.84 -25.85 -2.87
C ALA A 471 -14.95 -26.81 -2.06
N GLN A 472 -13.93 -27.40 -2.70
CA GLN A 472 -12.92 -28.22 -2.04
C GLN A 472 -12.11 -27.42 -1.03
N PHE A 473 -11.60 -26.24 -1.39
CA PHE A 473 -10.88 -25.38 -0.47
C PHE A 473 -11.75 -24.97 0.72
N HIS A 474 -12.99 -24.54 0.47
CA HIS A 474 -13.95 -24.14 1.49
C HIS A 474 -14.29 -25.30 2.45
N ASP A 475 -14.57 -26.49 1.90
CA ASP A 475 -14.80 -27.71 2.68
C ASP A 475 -13.60 -28.06 3.56
N LEU A 476 -12.38 -27.98 3.03
CA LEU A 476 -11.16 -28.21 3.80
C LEU A 476 -11.04 -27.21 4.97
N VAL A 477 -11.23 -25.91 4.72
CA VAL A 477 -11.16 -24.86 5.76
C VAL A 477 -12.26 -25.02 6.81
N SER A 478 -13.48 -25.39 6.40
CA SER A 478 -14.62 -25.60 7.32
C SER A 478 -14.39 -26.74 8.33
N ARG A 479 -13.46 -27.66 8.03
CA ARG A 479 -13.11 -28.81 8.88
C ARG A 479 -12.05 -28.47 9.93
N LEU A 480 -11.53 -27.24 9.97
CA LEU A 480 -10.52 -26.82 10.93
C LEU A 480 -11.14 -26.65 12.34
N SER A 481 -10.41 -27.10 13.36
CA SER A 481 -10.84 -26.95 14.76
C SER A 481 -10.94 -25.48 15.13
N ALA A 482 -12.08 -25.04 15.67
CA ALA A 482 -12.40 -23.63 15.97
C ALA A 482 -12.67 -22.72 14.75
N TYR A 483 -13.12 -23.30 13.64
CA TYR A 483 -13.80 -22.58 12.56
C TYR A 483 -15.03 -21.83 13.07
N ARG A 484 -15.09 -20.53 12.79
CA ARG A 484 -16.26 -19.68 12.95
C ARG A 484 -16.58 -18.99 11.63
N GLU A 485 -17.78 -19.24 11.14
CA GLU A 485 -18.37 -18.52 10.02
C GLU A 485 -19.28 -17.43 10.59
N SER A 486 -18.95 -16.17 10.34
CA SER A 486 -19.82 -15.05 10.69
C SER A 486 -20.56 -14.61 9.44
N ALA A 487 -21.89 -14.68 9.47
CA ALA A 487 -22.78 -14.09 8.45
C ALA A 487 -22.89 -12.56 8.56
N ALA A 488 -22.01 -11.91 9.33
CA ALA A 488 -21.96 -10.47 9.43
C ALA A 488 -21.58 -9.83 8.09
N ALA A 489 -22.09 -8.62 7.84
CA ALA A 489 -21.65 -7.81 6.71
C ALA A 489 -20.10 -7.79 6.67
N PRO A 490 -19.48 -7.94 5.50
CA PRO A 490 -18.04 -8.02 5.38
C PRO A 490 -17.42 -6.84 6.14
N PRO A 491 -16.44 -7.09 7.03
CA PRO A 491 -15.80 -6.01 7.76
C PRO A 491 -15.35 -4.92 6.79
N GLN A 492 -15.48 -3.65 7.17
CA GLN A 492 -14.98 -2.54 6.36
C GLN A 492 -13.57 -2.91 5.86
N ALA A 493 -13.38 -2.94 4.54
CA ALA A 493 -12.12 -3.36 3.93
C ALA A 493 -11.03 -2.27 4.05
N THR A 494 -11.17 -1.38 5.03
CA THR A 494 -10.12 -0.48 5.46
C THR A 494 -9.13 -1.27 6.32
N ALA A 495 -7.89 -0.82 6.39
CA ALA A 495 -6.95 -1.35 7.38
C ALA A 495 -7.39 -1.08 8.84
N SER A 496 -8.56 -0.48 9.09
CA SER A 496 -9.17 -0.26 10.40
C SER A 496 -10.50 -1.02 10.51
N THR A 497 -10.43 -2.31 10.81
CA THR A 497 -11.56 -2.99 11.42
C THR A 497 -11.47 -2.71 12.91
N THR A 498 -12.14 -1.64 13.35
CA THR A 498 -12.50 -1.46 14.76
C THR A 498 -13.72 -2.33 15.05
N THR A 499 -13.60 -3.11 16.12
CA THR A 499 -14.69 -3.74 16.86
C THR A 499 -15.72 -2.71 17.29
N GLN A 500 -16.97 -3.15 17.47
CA GLN A 500 -18.05 -2.34 18.03
C GLN A 500 -17.60 -1.67 19.34
N ASP A 501 -17.73 -0.34 19.41
CA ASP A 501 -17.65 0.37 20.69
C ASP A 501 -18.78 -0.13 21.59
N ASN A 502 -18.41 -0.77 22.71
CA ASN A 502 -19.34 -1.02 23.81
C ASN A 502 -19.24 0.21 24.70
N ASP A 503 -20.23 1.10 24.58
CA ASP A 503 -20.33 2.40 25.29
C ASP A 503 -20.65 2.29 26.79
N ASP A 504 -20.45 1.12 27.41
CA ASP A 504 -20.71 0.93 28.83
C ASP A 504 -19.40 0.71 29.60
N LEU A 505 -19.24 1.49 30.70
CA LEU A 505 -18.19 1.50 31.74
C LEU A 505 -17.13 2.58 31.48
N TYR A 506 -17.07 3.72 32.18
CA TYR A 506 -17.24 3.94 33.63
C TYR A 506 -17.77 5.36 33.92
N GLU A 507 -18.89 5.45 34.63
CA GLU A 507 -19.06 6.50 35.65
C GLU A 507 -18.16 6.15 36.86
N TRP A 508 -17.73 7.20 37.56
CA TRP A 508 -16.92 7.30 38.80
C TRP A 508 -15.42 7.56 38.60
#